data_AF-A0A349D4M1-F1
#
_entry.id   AF-A0A349D4M1-F1
#
_cell.length_a   1.000
_cell.length_b   1.000
_cell.length_c   1.000
_cell.angle_alpha   90.00
_cell.angle_beta   90.00
_cell.angle_gamma   90.00
#
_symmetry.space_group_name_H-M   'P 1'
#
loop_
_entity.id
_entity.type
_entity.pdbx_description
1 polymer ?
#
loop_
_entity_poly.entity_id
_entity_poly.type
_entity_poly.pdbx_seq_one_letter_code
_entity_poly.pdbx_strand_id
1 'polypeptide(L)'
;FSYYFGFFDRTTELRFIDQPGFLNSITSDNISTRGINGEYGLAYRRGLKSNNFLSLGASFEPQRKLASKKVSSTFIFVAPEFTGSASDVVDTLIATPDTGDVVQPMHYSLGASLNLNRKWTVGIEYDFWEWSKLEILGNNPALANSFSLGVGIEFWPDYRASSDLLKSGRYRTGFRYGQSRVILDDLNLNEFGISFGFALPLLKSRSFSSLNVALEYGQRGSEKRNSFSESFTSVNIGVTLMPNQFDRWFYKRKIE
;
A
#
# COMPACT_ATOMS: atom_id res chain seq x y z
N PHE A 1 -7.94 15.42 -7.57
CA PHE A 1 -8.92 14.90 -8.54
C PHE A 1 -8.29 13.71 -9.22
N SER A 2 -8.92 12.56 -9.09
CA SER A 2 -8.43 11.29 -9.61
C SER A 2 -9.55 10.62 -10.38
N TYR A 3 -9.26 10.20 -11.61
CA TYR A 3 -10.19 9.40 -12.41
C TYR A 3 -9.80 7.93 -12.28
N TYR A 4 -10.68 7.14 -11.68
CA TYR A 4 -10.50 5.71 -11.53
C TYR A 4 -11.00 5.06 -12.81
N PHE A 5 -10.09 4.39 -13.50
CA PHE A 5 -10.39 3.55 -14.65
C PHE A 5 -9.48 2.34 -14.61
N GLY A 6 -10.00 1.21 -15.05
CA GLY A 6 -9.24 -0.02 -15.12
C GLY A 6 -10.12 -1.23 -14.88
N PHE A 7 -9.45 -2.37 -14.83
CA PHE A 7 -10.06 -3.65 -14.51
C PHE A 7 -9.18 -4.35 -13.48
N PHE A 8 -9.82 -5.08 -12.59
CA PHE A 8 -9.19 -5.97 -11.63
C PHE A 8 -9.55 -7.39 -12.04
N ASP A 9 -8.53 -8.20 -12.32
CA ASP A 9 -8.68 -9.62 -12.63
C ASP A 9 -8.30 -10.44 -11.41
N ARG A 10 -9.21 -11.31 -10.98
CA ARG A 10 -8.95 -12.30 -9.93
C ARG A 10 -9.22 -13.68 -10.46
N THR A 11 -8.17 -14.48 -10.56
CA THR A 11 -8.26 -15.91 -10.87
C THR A 11 -8.13 -16.69 -9.57
N THR A 12 -9.13 -17.53 -9.27
CA THR A 12 -9.11 -18.47 -8.16
C THR A 12 -9.15 -19.87 -8.71
N GLU A 13 -8.15 -20.67 -8.36
CA GLU A 13 -8.04 -22.07 -8.76
C GLU A 13 -8.25 -22.96 -7.54
N LEU A 14 -9.18 -23.91 -7.67
CA LEU A 14 -9.45 -24.96 -6.69
C LEU A 14 -9.03 -26.30 -7.28
N ARG A 15 -8.07 -26.96 -6.62
CA ARG A 15 -7.58 -28.28 -6.99
C ARG A 15 -7.82 -29.29 -5.88
N PHE A 16 -8.40 -30.43 -6.24
CA PHE A 16 -8.50 -31.60 -5.37
C PHE A 16 -7.41 -32.60 -5.76
N ILE A 17 -6.40 -32.76 -4.90
CA ILE A 17 -5.18 -33.52 -5.23
C ILE A 17 -5.34 -35.02 -4.93
N ASP A 18 -6.23 -35.42 -4.01
CA ASP A 18 -6.34 -36.81 -3.52
C ASP A 18 -7.79 -37.32 -3.37
N GLN A 19 -8.75 -36.74 -4.10
CA GLN A 19 -10.15 -37.19 -4.05
C GLN A 19 -10.65 -37.62 -5.45
N PRO A 20 -10.54 -38.92 -5.79
CA PRO A 20 -11.02 -39.43 -7.07
C PRO A 20 -12.53 -39.18 -7.20
N GLY A 21 -12.94 -38.53 -8.29
CA GLY A 21 -14.33 -38.18 -8.59
C GLY A 21 -14.71 -36.71 -8.37
N PHE A 22 -13.82 -35.88 -7.81
CA PHE A 22 -14.04 -34.43 -7.71
C PHE A 22 -13.47 -33.70 -8.92
N LEU A 23 -14.20 -32.70 -9.40
CA LEU A 23 -13.79 -31.88 -10.54
C LEU A 23 -13.07 -30.62 -10.05
N ASN A 24 -11.98 -30.26 -10.70
CA ASN A 24 -11.26 -29.02 -10.40
C ASN A 24 -11.97 -27.84 -11.06
N SER A 25 -11.79 -26.64 -10.50
CA SER A 25 -12.40 -25.44 -11.06
C SER A 25 -11.45 -24.24 -11.05
N ILE A 26 -11.50 -23.45 -12.11
CA ILE A 26 -10.90 -22.11 -12.18
C ILE A 26 -12.03 -21.11 -12.33
N THR A 27 -12.09 -20.13 -11.43
CA THR A 27 -13.00 -18.99 -11.56
C THR A 27 -12.20 -17.73 -11.85
N SER A 28 -12.57 -17.00 -12.89
CA SER A 28 -12.00 -15.72 -13.28
C SER A 28 -13.03 -14.61 -13.11
N ASP A 29 -12.76 -13.68 -12.19
CA ASP A 29 -13.57 -12.49 -11.96
C ASP A 29 -12.86 -11.27 -12.57
N ASN A 30 -13.46 -10.66 -13.60
CA ASN A 30 -13.04 -9.37 -14.14
C ASN A 30 -13.99 -8.28 -13.61
N ILE A 31 -13.47 -7.33 -12.83
CA ILE A 31 -14.24 -6.17 -12.34
C ILE A 31 -13.68 -4.92 -12.99
N SER A 32 -14.43 -4.33 -13.93
CA SER A 32 -14.11 -3.01 -14.48
C SER A 32 -14.82 -1.93 -13.70
N THR A 33 -14.08 -0.91 -13.24
CA THR A 33 -14.62 0.20 -12.45
C THR A 33 -14.31 1.51 -13.13
N ARG A 34 -15.30 2.42 -13.15
CA ARG A 34 -15.12 3.80 -13.61
C ARG A 34 -15.73 4.77 -12.61
N GLY A 35 -15.02 5.86 -12.33
CA GLY A 35 -15.57 6.90 -11.48
C GLY A 35 -14.57 8.00 -11.18
N ILE A 36 -15.09 9.07 -10.60
CA ILE A 36 -14.28 10.21 -10.15
C ILE A 36 -14.20 10.13 -8.64
N ASN A 37 -13.00 10.33 -8.11
CA ASN A 37 -12.80 10.52 -6.68
C ASN A 37 -11.86 11.71 -6.44
N GLY A 38 -11.80 12.17 -5.20
CA GLY A 38 -10.94 13.26 -4.80
C GLY A 38 -10.57 13.16 -3.34
N GLU A 39 -9.28 13.32 -3.08
CA GLU A 39 -8.74 13.56 -1.75
C GLU A 39 -8.57 15.07 -1.54
N TYR A 40 -8.92 15.55 -0.36
CA TYR A 40 -8.78 16.94 0.06
C TYR A 40 -7.79 17.02 1.20
N GLY A 41 -6.79 17.89 1.09
CA GLY A 41 -5.73 18.04 2.09
C GLY A 41 -5.54 19.47 2.55
N LEU A 42 -5.22 19.64 3.84
CA LEU A 42 -4.79 20.90 4.45
C LEU A 42 -3.43 20.69 5.09
N ALA A 43 -2.50 21.60 4.81
CA ALA A 43 -1.16 21.58 5.41
C ALA A 43 -0.83 22.97 5.97
N TYR A 44 -0.34 23.00 7.20
CA TYR A 44 0.10 24.22 7.88
C TYR A 44 1.54 24.05 8.35
N ARG A 45 2.41 25.00 8.00
CA ARG A 45 3.81 25.00 8.44
C ARG A 45 4.15 26.32 9.10
N ARG A 46 4.71 26.25 10.31
CA ARG A 46 5.14 27.40 11.09
C ARG A 46 6.61 27.31 11.45
N GLY A 47 7.37 28.36 11.12
CA GLY A 47 8.73 28.55 11.63
C GLY A 47 8.69 28.89 13.13
N LEU A 48 9.56 28.23 13.90
CA LEU A 48 9.79 28.50 15.32
C LEU A 48 11.16 29.19 15.49
N LYS A 49 11.58 29.41 16.74
CA LYS A 49 12.95 29.87 17.04
C LYS A 49 13.98 28.78 16.66
N SER A 50 15.22 29.21 16.44
CA SER A 50 16.36 28.29 16.22
C SER A 50 16.24 27.41 14.97
N ASN A 51 15.65 27.91 13.88
CA ASN A 51 15.55 27.17 12.60
C ASN A 51 14.80 25.84 12.73
N ASN A 52 13.85 25.80 13.68
CA ASN A 52 12.92 24.70 13.89
C ASN A 52 11.61 24.98 13.14
N PHE A 53 10.91 23.94 12.70
CA PHE A 53 9.65 24.06 11.99
C PHE A 53 8.64 23.08 12.55
N LEU A 54 7.46 23.58 12.89
CA LEU A 54 6.28 22.77 13.15
C LEU A 54 5.47 22.64 11.86
N SER A 55 5.06 21.42 11.51
CA SER A 55 4.15 21.15 10.41
C SER A 55 2.95 20.35 10.92
N LEU A 56 1.76 20.72 10.49
CA LEU A 56 0.51 20.02 10.73
C LEU A 56 -0.11 19.69 9.38
N GLY A 57 -0.73 18.52 9.26
CA GLY A 57 -1.38 18.04 8.06
C GLY A 57 -2.69 17.35 8.41
N ALA A 58 -3.66 17.47 7.52
CA ALA A 58 -4.89 16.70 7.54
C ALA A 58 -5.27 16.36 6.10
N SER A 59 -5.75 15.14 5.85
CA SER A 59 -6.38 14.77 4.59
C SER A 59 -7.70 14.05 4.82
N PHE A 60 -8.59 14.15 3.84
CA PHE A 60 -9.91 13.53 3.86
C PHE A 60 -10.28 13.08 2.46
N GLU A 61 -10.68 11.82 2.37
CA GLU A 61 -11.23 11.18 1.19
C GLU A 61 -12.67 10.78 1.50
N PRO A 62 -13.68 11.41 0.88
CA PRO A 62 -15.08 11.11 1.15
C PRO A 62 -15.49 9.76 0.57
N GLN A 63 -16.49 9.13 1.19
CA GLN A 63 -17.14 7.94 0.63
C GLN A 63 -17.73 8.24 -0.75
N ARG A 64 -17.52 7.35 -1.73
CA ARG A 64 -18.03 7.51 -3.10
C ARG A 64 -18.52 6.20 -3.69
N LYS A 65 -19.49 6.30 -4.61
CA LYS A 65 -19.95 5.19 -5.43
C LYS A 65 -19.24 5.26 -6.78
N LEU A 66 -18.54 4.19 -7.14
CA LEU A 66 -17.89 4.04 -8.43
C LEU A 66 -18.71 3.04 -9.25
N ALA A 67 -19.06 3.40 -10.48
CA ALA A 67 -19.85 2.53 -11.33
C ALA A 67 -18.97 1.37 -11.82
N SER A 68 -19.40 0.14 -11.56
CA SER A 68 -18.61 -1.06 -11.81
C SER A 68 -19.40 -2.11 -12.59
N LYS A 69 -18.69 -2.89 -13.39
CA LYS A 69 -19.21 -4.06 -14.11
C LYS A 69 -18.33 -5.25 -13.78
N LYS A 70 -18.93 -6.34 -13.31
CA LYS A 70 -18.26 -7.61 -13.09
C LYS A 70 -18.66 -8.61 -14.16
N VAL A 71 -17.67 -9.31 -14.69
CA VAL A 71 -17.87 -10.51 -15.50
C VAL A 71 -17.19 -11.64 -14.76
N SER A 72 -17.96 -12.63 -14.33
CA SER A 72 -17.42 -13.84 -13.69
C SER A 72 -17.54 -14.99 -14.67
N SER A 73 -16.43 -15.69 -14.92
CA SER A 73 -16.34 -16.86 -15.79
C SER A 73 -15.75 -18.03 -15.01
N THR A 74 -16.52 -19.12 -14.86
CA THR A 74 -16.06 -20.34 -14.18
C THR A 74 -15.87 -21.48 -15.18
N PHE A 75 -14.69 -22.10 -15.13
CA PHE A 75 -14.30 -23.25 -15.93
C PHE A 75 -14.09 -24.45 -15.02
N ILE A 76 -14.68 -25.58 -15.38
CA ILE A 76 -14.40 -26.88 -14.73
C ILE A 76 -13.43 -27.65 -15.62
N PHE A 77 -12.41 -28.26 -15.01
CA PHE A 77 -11.45 -29.09 -15.73
C PHE A 77 -11.11 -30.36 -14.94
N VAL A 78 -10.70 -31.39 -15.67
CA VAL A 78 -10.13 -32.61 -15.09
C VAL A 78 -8.62 -32.54 -15.25
N ALA A 79 -7.88 -32.67 -14.16
CA ALA A 79 -6.43 -32.77 -14.22
C ALA A 79 -6.07 -34.22 -14.59
N PRO A 80 -5.28 -34.47 -15.66
CA PRO A 80 -4.84 -35.82 -15.98
C PRO A 80 -3.88 -36.31 -14.89
N GLU A 81 -4.11 -37.52 -14.36
CA GLU A 81 -3.36 -38.06 -13.22
C GLU A 81 -1.88 -38.30 -13.51
N PHE A 82 -1.43 -38.38 -14.77
CA PHE A 82 -0.03 -38.70 -15.05
C PHE A 82 0.46 -38.44 -16.48
N THR A 83 0.22 -37.28 -17.10
CA THR A 83 0.91 -36.91 -18.36
C THR A 83 0.95 -35.41 -18.53
N GLY A 84 2.07 -34.87 -19.05
CA GLY A 84 2.26 -33.46 -19.39
C GLY A 84 1.40 -32.97 -20.58
N SER A 85 0.13 -33.37 -20.61
CA SER A 85 -0.88 -32.96 -21.59
C SER A 85 -1.76 -31.86 -20.98
N ALA A 86 -2.19 -30.93 -21.83
CA ALA A 86 -3.03 -29.80 -21.44
C ALA A 86 -4.34 -30.27 -20.78
N SER A 87 -4.77 -29.56 -19.74
CA SER A 87 -6.04 -29.81 -19.04
C SER A 87 -7.23 -29.61 -19.98
N ASP A 88 -8.07 -30.63 -20.15
CA ASP A 88 -9.32 -30.51 -20.91
C ASP A 88 -10.37 -29.80 -20.06
N VAL A 89 -10.88 -28.68 -20.58
CA VAL A 89 -12.03 -27.97 -20.01
C VAL A 89 -13.27 -28.83 -20.25
N VAL A 90 -13.89 -29.28 -19.16
CA VAL A 90 -15.07 -30.16 -19.22
C VAL A 90 -16.34 -29.35 -19.44
N ASP A 91 -16.46 -28.17 -18.81
CA ASP A 91 -17.64 -27.32 -18.93
C ASP A 91 -17.33 -25.84 -18.62
N THR A 92 -18.07 -24.92 -19.24
CA THR A 92 -18.09 -23.48 -18.92
C THR A 92 -19.43 -23.18 -18.26
N LEU A 93 -19.45 -23.14 -16.93
CA LEU A 93 -20.71 -23.16 -16.18
C LEU A 93 -21.55 -21.90 -16.36
N ILE A 94 -20.95 -20.70 -16.38
CA ILE A 94 -21.69 -19.43 -16.42
C ILE A 94 -20.75 -18.28 -16.79
N ALA A 95 -21.22 -17.34 -17.63
CA ALA A 95 -20.69 -15.99 -17.78
C ALA A 95 -21.81 -14.97 -17.51
N THR A 96 -22.02 -14.61 -16.23
CA THR A 96 -23.06 -13.61 -15.90
C THR A 96 -22.41 -12.24 -15.77
N PRO A 97 -22.76 -11.26 -16.62
CA PRO A 97 -22.41 -9.88 -16.39
C PRO A 97 -23.28 -9.32 -15.26
N ASP A 98 -22.64 -8.86 -14.19
CA ASP A 98 -23.27 -8.13 -13.10
C ASP A 98 -22.86 -6.65 -13.18
N THR A 99 -23.81 -5.76 -12.91
CA THR A 99 -23.59 -4.31 -12.94
C THR A 99 -24.04 -3.72 -11.63
N GLY A 100 -23.19 -2.92 -11.00
CA GLY A 100 -23.49 -2.31 -9.73
C GLY A 100 -22.44 -1.27 -9.34
N ASP A 101 -22.53 -0.76 -8.13
CA ASP A 101 -21.57 0.20 -7.62
C ASP A 101 -20.55 -0.49 -6.70
N VAL A 102 -19.31 -0.02 -6.75
CA VAL A 102 -18.35 -0.18 -5.67
C VAL A 102 -18.44 1.05 -4.79
N VAL A 103 -18.87 0.89 -3.54
CA VAL A 103 -18.86 1.94 -2.53
C VAL A 103 -17.48 1.96 -1.90
N GLN A 104 -16.67 2.95 -2.30
CA GLN A 104 -15.36 3.18 -1.72
C GLN A 104 -15.54 3.81 -0.32
N PRO A 105 -14.93 3.25 0.73
CA PRO A 105 -15.03 3.77 2.09
C PRO A 105 -14.35 5.14 2.22
N MET A 106 -14.78 5.92 3.20
CA MET A 106 -14.09 7.17 3.53
C MET A 106 -12.75 6.91 4.24
N HIS A 107 -11.81 7.83 4.07
CA HIS A 107 -10.53 7.88 4.77
C HIS A 107 -10.25 9.29 5.29
N TYR A 108 -9.57 9.37 6.43
CA TYR A 108 -8.92 10.59 6.83
C TYR A 108 -7.58 10.29 7.50
N SER A 109 -6.64 11.22 7.32
CA SER A 109 -5.34 11.22 8.00
C SER A 109 -5.13 12.54 8.73
N LEU A 110 -4.52 12.48 9.91
CA LEU A 110 -4.07 13.63 10.69
C LEU A 110 -2.61 13.44 11.07
N GLY A 111 -1.78 14.42 10.75
CA GLY A 111 -0.33 14.34 10.96
C GLY A 111 0.25 15.59 11.61
N ALA A 112 1.29 15.41 12.41
CA ALA A 112 2.10 16.49 12.94
C ALA A 112 3.58 16.12 12.89
N SER A 113 4.44 17.08 12.56
CA SER A 113 5.88 16.89 12.60
C SER A 113 6.63 18.11 13.10
N LEU A 114 7.75 17.85 13.78
CA LEU A 114 8.67 18.85 14.28
C LEU A 114 10.04 18.60 13.66
N ASN A 115 10.49 19.56 12.83
CA ASN A 115 11.83 19.59 12.29
C ASN A 115 12.71 20.44 13.21
N LEU A 116 13.78 19.86 13.73
CA LEU A 116 14.72 20.49 14.66
C LEU A 116 16.08 20.68 13.98
N ASN A 117 16.54 21.93 13.95
CA ASN A 117 17.87 22.31 13.44
C ASN A 117 18.20 21.78 12.02
N ARG A 118 17.19 21.46 11.20
CA ARG A 118 17.33 20.77 9.89
C ARG A 118 18.02 19.40 9.96
N LYS A 119 18.20 18.82 11.14
CA LYS A 119 18.89 17.53 11.34
C LYS A 119 17.94 16.44 11.80
N TRP A 120 17.00 16.78 12.67
CA TRP A 120 16.06 15.83 13.21
C TRP A 120 14.66 16.18 12.73
N THR A 121 13.89 15.17 12.34
CA THR A 121 12.45 15.31 12.13
C THR A 121 11.77 14.25 12.95
N VAL A 122 10.85 14.65 13.83
CA VAL A 122 10.00 13.73 14.58
C VAL A 122 8.57 13.94 14.10
N GLY A 123 7.85 12.87 13.83
CA GLY A 123 6.48 12.92 13.33
C GLY A 123 5.57 11.92 14.01
N ILE A 124 4.28 12.25 14.04
CA ILE A 124 3.19 11.37 14.41
C ILE A 124 2.08 11.50 13.37
N GLU A 125 1.44 10.39 13.05
CA GLU A 125 0.35 10.32 12.08
C GLU A 125 -0.72 9.35 12.56
N TYR A 126 -1.98 9.73 12.37
CA TYR A 126 -3.15 8.91 12.63
C TYR A 126 -3.96 8.77 11.34
N ASP A 127 -4.20 7.53 10.93
CA ASP A 127 -4.99 7.16 9.78
C ASP A 127 -6.24 6.40 10.22
N PHE A 128 -7.36 6.67 9.56
CA PHE A 128 -8.59 5.92 9.75
C PHE A 128 -9.30 5.66 8.42
N TRP A 129 -9.74 4.42 8.23
CA TRP A 129 -10.55 3.99 7.10
C TRP A 129 -11.85 3.34 7.58
N GLU A 130 -12.98 3.78 7.03
CA GLU A 130 -14.30 3.22 7.35
C GLU A 130 -14.63 1.98 6.50
N TRP A 131 -13.77 0.95 6.52
CA TRP A 131 -13.94 -0.26 5.70
C TRP A 131 -15.27 -0.99 5.89
N SER A 132 -15.96 -0.80 7.03
CA SER A 132 -17.30 -1.36 7.23
C SER A 132 -18.34 -0.85 6.24
N LYS A 133 -18.06 0.28 5.56
CA LYS A 133 -18.89 0.86 4.48
C LYS A 133 -18.45 0.42 3.08
N LEU A 134 -17.43 -0.42 2.95
CA LEU A 134 -17.06 -1.00 1.67
C LEU A 134 -18.20 -1.88 1.17
N GLU A 135 -18.68 -1.60 -0.04
CA GLU A 135 -19.60 -2.48 -0.74
C GLU A 135 -19.05 -2.72 -2.14
N ILE A 136 -19.07 -3.97 -2.59
CA ILE A 136 -18.65 -4.36 -3.93
C ILE A 136 -19.86 -4.96 -4.61
N LEU A 137 -20.46 -4.21 -5.54
CA LEU A 137 -21.63 -4.64 -6.31
C LEU A 137 -22.79 -5.04 -5.39
N GLY A 138 -23.05 -4.22 -4.38
CA GLY A 138 -24.08 -4.46 -3.36
C GLY A 138 -23.73 -5.48 -2.27
N ASN A 139 -22.58 -6.16 -2.36
CA ASN A 139 -22.12 -7.08 -1.33
C ASN A 139 -21.14 -6.40 -0.36
N ASN A 140 -21.44 -6.43 0.94
CA ASN A 140 -20.53 -5.99 1.98
C ASN A 140 -19.65 -7.17 2.42
N PRO A 141 -18.31 -7.09 2.30
CA PRO A 141 -17.40 -8.15 2.73
C PRO A 141 -17.24 -8.28 4.25
N ALA A 142 -18.06 -7.57 5.04
CA ALA A 142 -18.05 -7.58 6.51
C ALA A 142 -16.69 -7.22 7.11
N LEU A 143 -16.03 -6.20 6.56
CA LEU A 143 -14.75 -5.70 7.07
C LEU A 143 -14.95 -4.80 8.30
N ALA A 144 -13.99 -4.84 9.23
CA ALA A 144 -13.92 -3.90 10.33
C ALA A 144 -13.30 -2.57 9.89
N ASN A 145 -13.70 -1.47 10.53
CA ASN A 145 -12.98 -0.20 10.38
C ASN A 145 -11.53 -0.39 10.82
N SER A 146 -10.59 0.22 10.10
CA SER A 146 -9.18 0.13 10.43
C SER A 146 -8.65 1.49 10.83
N PHE A 147 -7.74 1.51 11.80
CA PHE A 147 -6.97 2.70 12.11
C PHE A 147 -5.49 2.34 12.26
N SER A 148 -4.62 3.31 12.08
CA SER A 148 -3.23 3.19 12.50
C SER A 148 -2.70 4.48 13.08
N LEU A 149 -1.85 4.35 14.08
CA LEU A 149 -1.06 5.40 14.70
C LEU A 149 0.41 5.10 14.45
N GLY A 150 1.08 6.00 13.74
CA GLY A 150 2.51 5.92 13.43
C GLY A 150 3.29 7.01 14.16
N VAL A 151 4.47 6.67 14.67
CA VAL A 151 5.47 7.64 15.18
C VAL A 151 6.79 7.36 14.49
N GLY A 152 7.44 8.40 13.98
CA GLY A 152 8.68 8.27 13.22
C GLY A 152 9.72 9.33 13.56
N ILE A 153 10.98 8.96 13.39
CA ILE A 153 12.13 9.86 13.55
C ILE A 153 13.03 9.72 12.32
N GLU A 154 13.40 10.86 11.73
CA GLU A 154 14.44 10.97 10.72
C GLU A 154 15.63 11.75 11.29
N PHE A 155 16.83 11.23 11.05
CA PHE A 155 18.10 11.88 11.33
C PHE A 155 18.90 12.11 10.05
N TRP A 156 19.27 13.36 9.79
CA TRP A 156 20.13 13.80 8.71
C TRP A 156 21.36 14.51 9.30
N PRO A 157 22.52 13.83 9.44
CA PRO A 157 23.67 14.34 10.19
C PRO A 157 24.23 15.65 9.63
N ASP A 158 24.45 15.69 8.31
CA ASP A 158 24.92 16.87 7.59
C ASP A 158 24.33 16.91 6.17
N TYR A 159 23.38 17.83 5.96
CA TYR A 159 22.79 18.07 4.65
C TYR A 159 23.73 18.71 3.62
N ARG A 160 24.90 19.19 4.05
CA ARG A 160 25.92 19.80 3.19
C ARG A 160 27.04 18.83 2.84
N ALA A 161 27.13 17.68 3.52
CA ALA A 161 28.13 16.68 3.22
C ALA A 161 27.86 16.07 1.83
N SER A 162 28.88 16.04 0.97
CA SER A 162 28.80 15.47 -0.38
C SER A 162 29.82 14.35 -0.64
N SER A 163 30.84 14.23 0.21
CA SER A 163 31.94 13.25 0.07
C SER A 163 31.81 12.04 0.98
N ASP A 164 31.18 12.20 2.15
CA ASP A 164 31.04 11.17 3.17
C ASP A 164 29.61 10.61 3.16
N LEU A 165 29.47 9.35 2.72
CA LEU A 165 28.18 8.68 2.57
C LEU A 165 27.44 8.50 3.90
N LEU A 166 28.17 8.33 5.01
CA LEU A 166 27.56 8.17 6.33
C LEU A 166 27.04 9.51 6.90
N LYS A 167 27.71 10.62 6.58
CA LYS A 167 27.27 11.95 7.02
C LYS A 167 26.16 12.53 6.16
N SER A 168 26.18 12.22 4.87
CA SER A 168 25.19 12.69 3.89
C SER A 168 23.93 11.85 3.84
N GLY A 169 23.99 10.61 4.35
CA GLY A 169 22.85 9.71 4.45
C GLY A 169 21.76 10.20 5.39
N ARG A 170 20.52 9.83 5.11
CA ARG A 170 19.39 10.00 6.03
C ARG A 170 19.04 8.67 6.66
N TYR A 171 18.81 8.67 7.96
CA TYR A 171 18.47 7.49 8.74
C TYR A 171 17.08 7.65 9.31
N ARG A 172 16.24 6.63 9.21
CA ARG A 172 14.84 6.65 9.64
C ARG A 172 14.57 5.46 10.52
N THR A 173 13.78 5.70 11.56
CA THR A 173 13.18 4.65 12.37
C THR A 173 11.74 5.03 12.69
N GLY A 174 10.87 4.04 12.81
CA GLY A 174 9.46 4.30 13.06
C GLY A 174 8.77 3.13 13.73
N PHE A 175 7.69 3.46 14.41
CA PHE A 175 6.80 2.55 15.10
C PHE A 175 5.38 2.76 14.57
N ARG A 176 4.64 1.68 14.34
CA ARG A 176 3.24 1.69 13.93
C ARG A 176 2.44 0.74 14.80
N TYR A 177 1.30 1.21 15.28
CA TYR A 177 0.27 0.39 15.91
C TYR A 177 -1.06 0.64 15.22
N GLY A 178 -1.90 -0.38 15.07
CA GLY A 178 -3.21 -0.18 14.46
C GLY A 178 -4.11 -1.38 14.61
N GLN A 179 -5.29 -1.25 14.04
CA GLN A 179 -6.27 -2.32 13.91
C GLN A 179 -6.47 -2.64 12.43
N SER A 180 -6.41 -3.92 12.10
CA SER A 180 -6.60 -4.42 10.75
C SER A 180 -8.08 -4.34 10.35
N ARG A 181 -8.33 -4.24 9.04
CA ARG A 181 -9.69 -4.32 8.48
C ARG A 181 -10.27 -5.73 8.45
N VAL A 182 -9.42 -6.74 8.60
CA VAL A 182 -9.80 -8.15 8.53
C VAL A 182 -10.29 -8.61 9.90
N ILE A 183 -11.46 -9.23 9.90
CA ILE A 183 -12.05 -9.92 11.06
C ILE A 183 -11.77 -11.41 10.88
N LEU A 184 -11.24 -12.05 11.92
CA LEU A 184 -11.03 -13.49 11.95
C LEU A 184 -11.73 -14.06 13.18
N ASP A 185 -12.65 -15.03 12.99
CA ASP A 185 -13.43 -15.65 14.07
C ASP A 185 -14.12 -14.62 15.02
N ASP A 186 -14.74 -13.59 14.44
CA ASP A 186 -15.36 -12.45 15.15
C ASP A 186 -14.39 -11.62 16.01
N LEU A 187 -13.08 -11.74 15.77
CA LEU A 187 -12.04 -10.98 16.44
C LEU A 187 -11.39 -9.98 15.49
N ASN A 188 -11.28 -8.74 15.97
CA ASN A 188 -10.44 -7.74 15.31
C ASN A 188 -8.96 -8.06 15.54
N LEU A 189 -8.16 -7.93 14.50
CA LEU A 189 -6.73 -8.16 14.55
C LEU A 189 -6.00 -6.83 14.80
N ASN A 190 -5.14 -6.81 15.81
CA ASN A 190 -4.23 -5.71 16.05
C ASN A 190 -2.95 -5.90 15.23
N GLU A 191 -2.38 -4.80 14.75
CA GLU A 191 -1.14 -4.74 14.00
C GLU A 191 -0.11 -3.91 14.77
N PHE A 192 1.10 -4.43 14.87
CA PHE A 192 2.27 -3.76 15.42
C PHE A 192 3.39 -3.84 14.38
N GLY A 193 4.13 -2.75 14.17
CA GLY A 193 5.24 -2.71 13.22
C GLY A 193 6.36 -1.81 13.70
N ILE A 194 7.60 -2.26 13.48
CA ILE A 194 8.81 -1.45 13.61
C ILE A 194 9.48 -1.34 12.25
N SER A 195 10.02 -0.16 11.96
CA SER A 195 10.64 0.13 10.67
C SER A 195 11.99 0.80 10.86
N PHE A 196 12.92 0.46 9.98
CA PHE A 196 14.23 1.07 9.85
C PHE A 196 14.48 1.37 8.37
N GLY A 197 15.00 2.54 8.07
CA GLY A 197 15.32 2.89 6.70
C GLY A 197 16.53 3.79 6.61
N PHE A 198 17.17 3.76 5.45
CA PHE A 198 18.24 4.68 5.12
C PHE A 198 18.08 5.19 3.69
N ALA A 199 18.50 6.43 3.47
CA ALA A 199 18.58 7.03 2.15
C ALA A 199 20.01 7.47 1.87
N LEU A 200 20.62 6.90 0.84
CA LEU A 200 21.97 7.24 0.40
C LEU A 200 21.89 8.10 -0.86
N PRO A 201 22.62 9.24 -0.92
CA PRO A 201 22.69 10.03 -2.14
C PRO A 201 23.40 9.24 -3.26
N LEU A 202 22.82 9.23 -4.47
CA LEU A 202 23.29 8.43 -5.61
C LEU A 202 24.49 9.03 -6.34
N LEU A 203 24.65 10.35 -6.26
CA LEU A 203 25.70 11.08 -6.98
C LEU A 203 26.50 11.93 -6.00
N LYS A 204 27.82 11.99 -6.19
CA LYS A 204 28.69 12.98 -5.54
C LYS A 204 28.44 14.42 -6.05
N SER A 205 27.62 14.59 -7.10
CA SER A 205 27.17 15.90 -7.56
C SER A 205 26.14 16.48 -6.57
N ARG A 206 25.87 17.78 -6.63
CA ARG A 206 24.82 18.47 -5.84
C ARG A 206 23.39 18.06 -6.25
N SER A 207 23.20 16.82 -6.71
CA SER A 207 21.92 16.20 -7.02
C SER A 207 21.25 15.80 -5.72
N PHE A 208 19.92 15.91 -5.66
CA PHE A 208 19.14 15.40 -4.53
C PHE A 208 18.63 13.98 -4.77
N SER A 209 19.20 13.29 -5.76
CA SER A 209 18.86 11.91 -6.08
C SER A 209 19.38 10.96 -5.00
N SER A 210 18.55 10.01 -4.56
CA SER A 210 18.87 9.08 -3.47
C SER A 210 18.32 7.68 -3.69
N LEU A 211 19.06 6.67 -3.26
CA LEU A 211 18.60 5.30 -3.06
C LEU A 211 18.02 5.20 -1.65
N ASN A 212 16.76 4.82 -1.55
CA ASN A 212 16.06 4.58 -0.29
C ASN A 212 15.92 3.06 -0.10
N VAL A 213 16.30 2.58 1.06
CA VAL A 213 16.06 1.20 1.48
C VAL A 213 15.38 1.25 2.83
N ALA A 214 14.30 0.49 3.00
CA ALA A 214 13.62 0.35 4.26
C ALA A 214 13.30 -1.13 4.54
N LEU A 215 13.39 -1.49 5.81
CA LEU A 215 13.02 -2.77 6.37
C LEU A 215 11.93 -2.51 7.40
N GLU A 216 10.83 -3.24 7.28
CA GLU A 216 9.76 -3.27 8.28
C GLU A 216 9.60 -4.69 8.78
N TYR A 217 9.47 -4.84 10.09
CA TYR A 217 9.07 -6.07 10.73
C TYR A 217 7.81 -5.79 11.54
N GLY A 218 6.77 -6.58 11.32
CA GLY A 218 5.51 -6.40 12.00
C GLY A 218 4.87 -7.72 12.39
N GLN A 219 3.91 -7.62 13.29
CA GLN A 219 3.08 -8.71 13.77
C GLN A 219 1.63 -8.27 13.72
N ARG A 220 0.77 -9.19 13.29
CA ARG A 220 -0.68 -9.05 13.23
C ARG A 220 -1.32 -10.21 13.95
N GLY A 221 -2.23 -9.96 14.87
CA GLY A 221 -2.90 -11.02 15.61
C GLY A 221 -3.96 -10.51 16.58
N SER A 222 -4.54 -11.43 17.36
CA SER A 222 -5.51 -11.09 18.41
C SER A 222 -4.91 -11.29 19.81
N GLU A 223 -5.42 -10.55 20.80
CA GLU A 223 -4.95 -10.62 22.19
C GLU A 223 -5.49 -11.84 22.95
N LYS A 224 -6.45 -12.58 22.39
CA LYS A 224 -7.02 -13.77 23.04
C LYS A 224 -6.07 -14.98 22.93
N ARG A 225 -5.94 -15.74 24.03
CA ARG A 225 -5.19 -17.02 24.04
C ARG A 225 -5.76 -17.98 22.98
N ASN A 226 -4.87 -18.70 22.27
CA ASN A 226 -5.16 -19.59 21.11
C ASN A 226 -5.60 -18.88 19.81
N SER A 227 -5.34 -17.59 19.65
CA SER A 227 -5.69 -16.87 18.42
C SER A 227 -4.57 -16.81 17.39
N PHE A 228 -4.98 -16.55 16.15
CA PHE A 228 -4.10 -16.36 14.99
C PHE A 228 -3.09 -15.23 15.23
N SER A 229 -1.82 -15.51 14.90
CA SER A 229 -0.73 -14.55 14.89
C SER A 229 0.13 -14.76 13.65
N GLU A 230 0.32 -13.70 12.88
CA GLU A 230 1.16 -13.66 11.70
C GLU A 230 2.24 -12.60 11.89
N SER A 231 3.49 -12.94 11.60
CA SER A 231 4.57 -11.96 11.50
C SER A 231 4.94 -11.77 10.04
N PHE A 232 5.18 -10.53 9.63
CA PHE A 232 5.59 -10.19 8.28
C PHE A 232 6.87 -9.35 8.31
N THR A 233 7.67 -9.52 7.27
CA THR A 233 8.85 -8.70 7.01
C THR A 233 8.72 -8.11 5.63
N SER A 234 8.87 -6.79 5.51
CA SER A 234 8.80 -6.08 4.24
C SER A 234 10.11 -5.36 3.96
N VAL A 235 10.66 -5.58 2.77
CA VAL A 235 11.85 -4.88 2.27
C VAL A 235 11.41 -3.97 1.14
N ASN A 236 11.64 -2.68 1.30
CA ASN A 236 11.31 -1.66 0.33
C ASN A 236 12.61 -1.06 -0.24
N ILE A 237 12.73 -1.05 -1.56
CA ILE A 237 13.84 -0.40 -2.26
C ILE A 237 13.24 0.60 -3.24
N GLY A 238 13.60 1.86 -3.09
CA GLY A 238 13.07 2.95 -3.90
C GLY A 238 14.18 3.88 -4.37
N VAL A 239 14.01 4.44 -5.56
CA VAL A 239 14.96 5.40 -6.12
C VAL A 239 14.26 6.74 -6.28
N THR A 240 14.81 7.78 -5.66
CA THR A 240 14.40 9.17 -5.88
C THR A 240 15.36 9.79 -6.89
N LEU A 241 14.83 10.22 -8.03
CA LEU A 241 15.60 10.89 -9.06
C LEU A 241 15.22 12.38 -9.06
N MET A 242 16.15 13.22 -8.60
CA MET A 242 15.98 14.66 -8.60
C MET A 242 17.22 15.31 -9.23
N PRO A 243 17.32 15.27 -10.57
CA PRO A 243 18.46 15.82 -11.27
C PRO A 243 18.52 17.34 -11.10
N ASN A 244 19.71 17.85 -10.80
CA ASN A 244 19.98 19.28 -10.74
C ASN A 244 20.26 19.82 -12.16
N GLN A 245 20.28 21.13 -12.36
CA GLN A 245 20.63 21.81 -13.62
C GLN A 245 22.02 21.40 -14.19
N PHE A 246 22.87 20.77 -13.37
CA PHE A 246 24.18 20.23 -13.74
C PHE A 246 24.17 18.73 -14.09
N ASP A 247 23.07 18.01 -13.85
CA ASP A 247 22.94 16.58 -14.15
C ASP A 247 22.44 16.40 -15.60
N ARG A 248 23.28 15.84 -16.47
CA ARG A 248 23.04 15.71 -17.93
C ARG A 248 22.02 14.63 -18.32
N TRP A 249 21.13 14.21 -17.41
CA TRP A 249 20.25 13.05 -17.63
C TRP A 249 19.22 13.27 -18.74
N PHE A 250 18.86 14.52 -19.01
CA PHE A 250 17.90 14.90 -20.07
C PHE A 250 18.47 15.90 -21.08
N TYR A 251 19.79 16.10 -21.10
CA TYR A 251 20.40 16.96 -22.10
C TYR A 251 20.40 16.22 -23.45
N LYS A 252 19.63 16.71 -24.44
CA LYS A 252 19.64 16.17 -25.80
C LYS A 252 21.09 16.20 -26.32
N ARG A 253 21.68 15.03 -26.55
CA ARG A 253 22.97 14.94 -27.25
C ARG A 253 22.76 15.46 -28.66
N LYS A 254 23.44 16.54 -29.03
CA LYS A 254 23.67 16.85 -30.44
C LYS A 254 24.69 15.84 -30.92
N ILE A 255 24.30 15.01 -31.88
CA ILE A 255 25.22 14.21 -32.67
C ILE A 255 25.57 15.14 -33.83
N GLU A 256 26.85 15.49 -33.94
CA GLU A 256 27.40 16.13 -35.14
C GLU A 256 27.59 15.09 -36.24
#